data_AF-A0A935T3G8-F1
#
_entry.id   AF-A0A935T3G8-F1
#
_cell.length_a   1.000
_cell.length_b   1.000
_cell.length_c   1.000
_cell.angle_alpha   90.00
_cell.angle_beta   90.00
_cell.angle_gamma   90.00
#
_symmetry.space_group_name_H-M   'P 1'
#
loop_
_entity.id
_entity.type
_entity.pdbx_description
1 polymer ?
#
loop_
_entity_poly.entity_id
_entity_poly.type
_entity_poly.pdbx_seq_one_letter_code
_entity_poly.pdbx_strand_id
1 'polypeptide(L)' 'MQHDSPLDIVDLSALPTELQGQWVFLRIEHGRQEILASGEDIREVVKGQPEGPQYILTRVPHRYTVHVAHVEP' A
#
# COMPACT_ATOMS: atom_id res chain seq x y z
N MET A 1 5.73 -9.86 -28.10
CA MET A 1 6.54 -9.39 -26.97
C MET A 1 5.59 -9.28 -25.79
N GLN A 2 5.63 -10.23 -24.86
CA GLN A 2 4.76 -10.23 -23.68
C GLN A 2 5.33 -9.23 -22.69
N HIS A 3 4.51 -8.26 -22.28
CA HIS A 3 4.81 -7.32 -21.20
C HIS A 3 4.73 -8.10 -19.87
N ASP A 4 5.70 -8.98 -19.65
CA ASP A 4 5.87 -9.72 -18.39
C ASP A 4 6.62 -8.80 -17.41
N SER A 5 5.99 -7.68 -17.07
CA SER A 5 6.40 -6.97 -15.86
C SER A 5 5.86 -7.80 -14.71
N PRO A 6 6.70 -8.41 -13.85
CA PRO A 6 6.20 -8.99 -12.62
C PRO A 6 5.49 -7.85 -11.89
N LEU A 7 4.16 -7.94 -11.84
CA LEU A 7 3.39 -7.08 -10.95
C LEU A 7 3.79 -7.57 -9.56
N ASP A 8 4.82 -6.96 -8.98
CA ASP A 8 5.18 -7.16 -7.58
C ASP A 8 3.92 -6.94 -6.77
N ILE A 9 3.35 -8.04 -6.27
CA ILE A 9 2.07 -8.01 -5.55
C ILE A 9 2.35 -7.31 -4.24
N VAL A 10 1.88 -6.06 -4.15
CA VAL A 10 1.97 -5.28 -2.93
C VAL A 10 0.90 -5.75 -1.96
N ASP A 11 1.31 -6.53 -0.97
CA ASP A 11 0.43 -6.87 0.15
C ASP A 11 0.15 -5.66 1.06
N LEU A 12 -0.91 -4.92 0.74
CA LEU A 12 -1.42 -3.82 1.57
C LEU A 12 -2.17 -4.33 2.82
N SER A 13 -2.22 -5.65 3.06
CA SER A 13 -3.01 -6.24 4.13
C SER A 13 -2.47 -6.00 5.52
N ALA A 14 -1.16 -5.91 5.62
CA ALA A 14 -0.44 -5.69 6.86
C ALA A 14 -0.36 -4.21 7.25
N LEU A 15 -0.90 -3.30 6.43
CA LEU A 15 -0.87 -1.87 6.74
C LEU A 15 -1.81 -1.53 7.91
N PRO A 16 -1.40 -0.59 8.79
CA PRO A 16 -2.24 -0.09 9.88
C PRO A 16 -3.63 0.34 9.40
N THR A 17 -4.65 0.08 10.22
CA THR A 17 -6.03 0.47 9.94
C THR A 17 -6.20 1.98 9.78
N GLU A 18 -5.35 2.77 10.43
CA GLU A 18 -5.33 4.25 10.36
C GLU A 18 -4.99 4.76 8.95
N LEU A 19 -4.26 3.97 8.16
CA LEU A 19 -3.89 4.31 6.79
C LEU A 19 -4.97 3.93 5.77
N GLN A 20 -6.03 3.23 6.17
CA GLN A 20 -7.11 2.86 5.26
C GLN A 20 -7.74 4.10 4.62
N GLY A 21 -7.99 4.02 3.32
CA GLY A 21 -8.53 5.12 2.54
C GLY A 21 -7.54 6.23 2.20
N GLN A 22 -6.34 6.23 2.82
CA GLN A 22 -5.27 7.17 2.53
C GLN A 22 -4.45 6.72 1.32
N TRP A 23 -3.83 7.69 0.66
CA TRP A 23 -2.73 7.40 -0.25
C TRP A 23 -1.50 7.00 0.57
N VAL A 24 -0.71 6.06 0.06
CA VAL A 24 0.59 5.66 0.61
C VAL A 24 1.62 5.61 -0.51
N PHE A 25 2.84 6.05 -0.19
CA PHE A 25 4.00 5.92 -1.04
C PHE A 25 4.92 4.86 -0.46
N LEU A 26 5.16 3.82 -1.24
CA LEU A 26 5.87 2.62 -0.83
C LEU A 26 7.17 2.49 -1.62
N ARG A 27 8.23 2.08 -0.94
CA ARG A 27 9.46 1.58 -1.54
C ARG A 27 9.46 0.05 -1.47
N ILE A 28 9.75 -0.58 -2.59
CA ILE A 28 9.91 -2.03 -2.73
C ILE A 28 11.36 -2.32 -3.10
N GLU A 29 12.03 -3.05 -2.23
CA GLU A 29 13.42 -3.44 -2.42
C GLU A 29 13.61 -4.88 -1.94
N HIS A 30 14.12 -5.76 -2.80
CA HIS A 30 14.36 -7.18 -2.47
C HIS A 30 13.14 -7.91 -1.87
N GLY A 31 11.92 -7.59 -2.35
CA GLY A 31 10.67 -8.17 -1.84
C GLY A 31 10.18 -7.60 -0.50
N ARG A 32 10.88 -6.61 0.07
CA ARG A 32 10.47 -5.89 1.27
C ARG A 32 9.77 -4.59 0.90
N GLN A 33 8.68 -4.30 1.59
CA GLN A 33 7.91 -3.07 1.44
C GLN A 33 8.17 -2.13 2.62
N GLU A 34 8.33 -0.84 2.33
CA GLU A 34 8.48 0.22 3.33
C GLU A 34 7.62 1.42 2.97
N ILE A 35 6.86 1.93 3.94
CA ILE A 35 6.06 3.14 3.78
C ILE A 35 6.98 4.34 3.99
N LEU A 36 7.12 5.16 2.95
CA LEU A 36 7.90 6.39 3.01
C LEU A 36 7.04 7.61 3.35
N ALA A 37 5.77 7.61 2.95
CA ALA A 37 4.81 8.67 3.26
C ALA A 37 3.37 8.18 3.12
N SER A 38 2.44 8.88 3.79
CA SER A 38 1.00 8.66 3.70
C SER A 38 0.23 9.98 3.75
N GLY A 39 -0.99 10.00 3.23
CA GLY A 39 -1.88 11.16 3.37
C GLY A 39 -1.36 12.42 2.69
N GLU A 40 -1.33 13.55 3.42
CA GLU A 40 -0.95 14.86 2.88
C GLU A 40 0.55 15.00 2.58
N ASP A 41 1.40 14.22 3.26
CA ASP A 41 2.87 14.28 3.15
C ASP A 41 3.42 13.72 1.83
N ILE A 42 2.59 13.01 1.04
CA ILE A 42 3.02 12.32 -0.18
C ILE A 42 3.53 13.27 -1.27
N ARG A 43 2.99 14.48 -1.34
CA ARG A 43 3.29 15.41 -2.45
C ARG A 43 4.76 15.82 -2.51
N GLU A 44 5.43 15.85 -1.37
CA GLU A 44 6.83 16.24 -1.27
C GLU A 44 7.77 15.07 -1.59
N VAL A 45 7.43 13.87 -1.12
CA VAL A 45 8.28 12.68 -1.21
C VAL A 45 8.39 12.12 -2.64
N VAL A 46 7.36 12.26 -3.47
CA VAL A 46 7.37 11.70 -4.84
C VAL A 46 8.36 12.40 -5.77
N LYS A 47 8.79 13.64 -5.48
CA LYS A 47 9.60 14.45 -6.40
C LYS A 47 11.11 14.18 -6.37
N GLY A 48 11.61 13.39 -5.41
CA GLY A 48 13.05 13.28 -5.14
C GLY A 48 13.63 11.88 -5.21
N GLN A 49 12.96 10.92 -5.85
CA GLN A 49 13.36 9.51 -5.71
C GLN A 49 14.51 9.12 -6.66
N PRO A 50 15.58 8.47 -6.13
CA PRO A 50 16.69 7.98 -6.92
C PRO A 50 16.32 6.75 -7.75
N GLU A 51 17.12 6.47 -8.79
CA GLU A 51 16.99 5.24 -9.58
C GLU A 51 17.46 4.03 -8.76
N GLY A 52 16.72 2.91 -8.81
CA GLY A 52 17.08 1.66 -8.16
C GLY A 52 15.88 0.91 -7.58
N PRO A 53 15.31 1.36 -6.44
CA PRO A 53 14.12 0.73 -5.85
C PRO A 53 12.89 0.93 -6.72
N GLN A 54 11.94 -0.01 -6.66
CA GLN A 54 10.62 0.20 -7.24
C GLN A 54 9.77 1.01 -6.26
N TYR A 55 9.21 2.12 -6.73
CA TYR A 55 8.34 2.98 -5.93
C TYR A 55 6.89 2.84 -6.39
N ILE A 56 5.97 2.71 -5.46
CA ILE A 56 4.54 2.57 -5.73
C ILE A 56 3.76 3.60 -4.94
N LEU A 57 2.98 4.41 -5.66
CA LEU A 57 1.95 5.26 -5.08
C LEU A 57 0.61 4.54 -5.24
N THR A 58 -0.03 4.19 -4.13
CA THR A 58 -1.33 3.49 -4.16
C THR A 58 -2.22 3.96 -3.03
N ARG A 59 -3.53 3.73 -3.17
CA ARG A 59 -4.52 4.02 -2.13
C ARG A 59 -4.79 2.77 -1.31
N VAL A 60 -4.66 2.86 0.02
CA VAL A 60 -4.94 1.73 0.90
C VAL A 60 -6.45 1.44 0.87
N PRO A 61 -6.87 0.21 0.54
CA PRO A 61 -8.29 -0.14 0.52
C PRO A 61 -8.87 -0.12 1.94
N HIS A 62 -10.12 0.31 2.06
CA HIS A 62 -10.87 0.15 3.32
C HIS A 62 -11.10 -1.33 3.58
N ARG A 63 -10.92 -1.76 4.83
CA ARG A 63 -11.18 -3.12 5.28
C ARG A 63 -12.11 -3.06 6.47
N TYR A 64 -13.25 -3.69 6.31
CA TYR A 64 -14.26 -3.78 7.34
C TYR A 64 -14.19 -5.17 7.98
N THR A 65 -14.03 -5.23 9.30
CA THR A 65 -14.21 -6.47 10.05
C THR A 65 -15.69 -6.63 10.36
N VAL A 66 -16.33 -7.63 9.78
CA VAL A 66 -17.74 -7.94 10.05
C VAL A 66 -17.80 -8.97 11.17
N HIS A 67 -18.36 -8.58 12.31
CA HIS A 67 -18.67 -9.51 13.39
C HIS A 67 -20.08 -10.06 13.18
N VAL A 68 -20.19 -11.37 12.91
CA VAL A 68 -21.47 -12.05 12.79
C VAL A 68 -21.80 -12.69 14.14
N ALA A 69 -22.81 -12.17 14.82
CA ALA A 69 -23.38 -12.81 16.00
C ALA A 69 -24.58 -13.66 15.57
N HIS A 70 -24.55 -14.96 15.87
CA HIS A 70 -25.75 -15.79 15.78
C HIS A 70 -26.61 -15.51 17.01
N VAL A 71 -27.83 -15.01 16.77
CA VAL A 71 -28.85 -14.85 17.81
C VAL A 71 -29.79 -16.03 17.65
N GLU A 72 -29.79 -16.95 18.61
CA GLU A 72 -30.80 -18.01 18.66
C GLU A 72 -32.18 -17.39 18.94
N PRO A 73 -33.25 -17.88 18.28
CA PRO A 73 -34.60 -17.33 18.40
C PRO A 73 -35.24 -17.55 19.77
#